data_AF-A0A1Q7P5U0-F1
#
_entry.id   AF-A0A1Q7P5U0-F1
#
_cell.length_a   1.000
_cell.length_b   1.000
_cell.length_c   1.000
_cell.angle_alpha   90.00
_cell.angle_beta   90.00
_cell.angle_gamma   90.00
#
_symmetry.space_group_name_H-M   'P 1'
#
loop_
_entity.id
_entity.type
_entity.pdbx_description
1 polymer ?
#
loop_
_entity_poly.entity_id
_entity_poly.type
_entity_poly.pdbx_seq_one_letter_code
_entity_poly.pdbx_strand_id
1 'polypeptide(L)'
;MKSIKEIFNLRHTKALRLAVLILSTLLIGSASALTYYSITSSATNTTTTAKVQFVAGGDTPAGYSITAAGTFAKISISAYPNATLTYQKGLNISNTDTVAHSVRLRSIQITGGSTSYAAGTSKIEFDLVNFAGTVQASVTYTGGGSWTTTGSPTAYFSVPASTNWTIQIITAADSGASTGVVTGIQLAVDVQ
;
A
#
# COMPACT_ATOMS: atom_id res chain seq x y z
N MET A 1 -78.89 39.16 -19.83
CA MET A 1 -77.72 38.41 -19.31
C MET A 1 -78.24 37.11 -18.71
N LYS A 2 -77.84 35.95 -19.25
CA LYS A 2 -78.29 34.63 -18.76
C LYS A 2 -77.56 34.27 -17.47
N SER A 3 -78.29 33.69 -16.52
CA SER A 3 -77.77 33.29 -15.21
C SER A 3 -76.66 32.24 -15.35
N ILE A 4 -75.62 32.31 -14.51
CA ILE A 4 -74.54 31.30 -14.41
C ILE A 4 -75.10 29.87 -14.24
N LYS A 5 -76.30 29.72 -13.67
CA LYS A 5 -76.99 28.43 -13.56
C LYS A 5 -77.40 27.84 -14.92
N GLU A 6 -77.66 28.66 -15.95
CA GLU A 6 -77.97 28.18 -17.29
C GLU A 6 -76.73 27.67 -18.04
N ILE A 7 -75.55 28.22 -17.75
CA ILE A 7 -74.28 27.76 -18.34
C ILE A 7 -73.96 26.33 -17.89
N PHE A 8 -74.42 25.94 -16.70
CA PHE A 8 -74.24 24.60 -16.14
C PHE A 8 -75.43 23.65 -16.38
N ASN A 9 -76.40 24.00 -17.23
CA ASN A 9 -77.55 23.15 -17.53
C ASN A 9 -77.18 21.99 -18.50
N LEU A 10 -76.45 21.01 -17.96
CA LEU A 10 -76.61 19.55 -18.05
C LEU A 10 -76.96 18.85 -19.39
N ARG A 11 -76.68 19.41 -20.57
CA ARG A 11 -76.67 18.63 -21.84
C ARG A 11 -75.31 18.05 -22.25
N HIS A 12 -74.22 18.42 -21.57
CA HIS A 12 -72.85 18.03 -21.94
C HIS A 12 -72.09 17.18 -20.89
N THR A 13 -72.77 16.66 -19.87
CA THR A 13 -72.12 15.92 -18.75
C THR A 13 -71.26 14.73 -19.18
N LYS A 14 -71.68 13.98 -20.21
CA LYS A 14 -70.93 12.83 -20.73
C LYS A 14 -69.66 13.27 -21.47
N ALA A 15 -69.78 14.32 -22.31
CA ALA A 15 -68.66 14.86 -23.07
C ALA A 15 -67.63 15.54 -22.17
N LEU A 16 -68.09 16.29 -21.15
CA LEU A 16 -67.21 16.92 -20.18
C LEU A 16 -66.46 15.89 -19.33
N ARG A 17 -67.13 14.80 -18.91
CA ARG A 17 -66.47 13.69 -18.19
C ARG A 17 -65.44 12.98 -19.06
N LEU A 18 -65.73 12.77 -20.35
CA LEU A 18 -64.78 12.17 -21.29
C LEU A 18 -63.59 13.10 -21.57
N ALA A 19 -63.82 14.40 -21.73
CA ALA A 19 -62.75 15.38 -21.92
C ALA A 19 -61.84 15.43 -20.70
N VAL A 20 -62.41 15.45 -19.49
CA VAL A 20 -61.64 15.40 -18.23
C VAL A 20 -60.88 14.08 -18.12
N LEU A 21 -61.48 12.95 -18.50
CA LEU A 21 -60.80 11.64 -18.51
C LEU A 21 -59.63 11.62 -19.49
N ILE A 22 -59.81 12.12 -20.72
CA ILE A 22 -58.73 12.20 -21.73
C ILE A 22 -57.62 13.15 -21.26
N LEU A 23 -57.97 14.29 -20.67
CA LEU A 23 -56.99 15.25 -20.16
C LEU A 23 -56.21 14.67 -18.98
N SER A 24 -56.87 13.89 -18.11
CA SER A 24 -56.20 13.22 -16.99
C SER A 24 -55.35 12.02 -17.44
N THR A 25 -55.75 11.25 -18.45
CA THR A 25 -54.90 10.18 -18.99
C THR A 25 -53.69 10.72 -19.76
N LEU A 26 -53.81 11.86 -20.47
CA LEU A 26 -52.66 12.55 -21.05
C LEU A 26 -51.71 13.10 -19.98
N LEU A 27 -52.22 13.64 -18.88
CA LEU A 27 -51.39 14.14 -17.78
C LEU A 27 -50.66 13.02 -17.02
N ILE A 28 -51.25 11.82 -16.92
CA ILE A 28 -50.61 10.67 -16.26
C ILE A 28 -49.56 10.02 -17.18
N GLY A 29 -49.79 10.03 -18.51
CA GLY A 29 -48.85 9.50 -19.50
C GLY A 29 -47.55 10.31 -19.66
N SER A 30 -47.54 11.59 -19.26
CA SER A 30 -46.34 12.44 -19.29
C SER A 30 -45.49 12.36 -18.02
N ALA A 31 -45.97 11.71 -16.96
CA ALA A 31 -45.35 11.76 -15.63
C ALA A 31 -44.41 10.59 -15.27
N SER A 32 -44.22 9.58 -16.12
CA SER A 32 -43.32 8.47 -15.74
C SER A 32 -42.76 7.68 -16.93
N ALA A 33 -41.80 8.27 -17.64
CA ALA A 33 -40.70 7.48 -18.18
C ALA A 33 -39.46 7.89 -17.40
N LEU A 34 -38.98 7.03 -16.51
CA LEU A 34 -37.67 7.23 -15.87
C LEU A 34 -36.63 7.23 -16.99
N THR A 35 -36.08 8.40 -17.29
CA THR A 35 -34.97 8.56 -18.23
C THR A 35 -33.70 8.09 -17.55
N TYR A 36 -33.21 6.92 -17.96
CA TYR A 36 -31.91 6.41 -17.53
C TYR A 36 -30.83 6.98 -18.44
N TYR A 37 -29.83 7.62 -17.85
CA TYR A 37 -28.61 8.01 -18.55
C TYR A 37 -27.45 7.17 -18.02
N SER A 38 -26.56 6.77 -18.92
CA SER A 38 -25.29 6.14 -18.55
C SER A 38 -24.19 7.18 -18.64
N ILE A 39 -23.30 7.16 -17.66
CA ILE A 39 -22.02 7.87 -17.72
C ILE A 39 -20.90 6.85 -17.70
N THR A 40 -19.85 7.10 -18.48
CA THR A 40 -18.67 6.24 -18.54
C THR A 40 -17.45 7.02 -18.08
N SER A 41 -16.52 6.31 -17.43
CA SER A 41 -15.21 6.83 -17.06
C SER A 41 -14.15 6.01 -17.79
N SER A 42 -13.09 6.68 -18.25
CA SER A 42 -11.87 6.04 -18.76
C SER A 42 -10.66 6.56 -18.00
N ALA A 43 -9.64 5.72 -17.87
CA ALA A 43 -8.38 6.09 -17.25
C ALA A 43 -7.22 5.52 -18.07
N THR A 44 -6.11 6.25 -18.14
CA THR A 44 -4.87 5.81 -18.75
C THR A 44 -3.81 5.70 -17.66
N ASN A 45 -3.10 4.58 -17.62
CA ASN A 45 -1.99 4.36 -16.70
C ASN A 45 -0.66 4.42 -17.49
N THR A 46 0.28 5.23 -17.02
CA THR A 46 1.63 5.33 -17.59
C THR A 46 2.64 5.02 -16.49
N THR A 47 3.54 4.07 -16.76
CA THR A 47 4.63 3.74 -15.85
C THR A 47 5.71 4.83 -15.91
N THR A 48 6.23 5.21 -14.74
CA THR A 48 7.31 6.19 -14.60
C THR A 48 8.37 5.67 -13.64
N THR A 49 9.57 6.25 -13.70
CA THR A 49 10.67 5.87 -12.81
C THR A 49 10.42 6.39 -11.40
N ALA A 50 10.53 5.52 -10.40
CA ALA A 50 10.44 5.91 -9.00
C ALA A 50 11.57 6.87 -8.62
N LYS A 51 11.26 7.88 -7.81
CA LYS A 51 12.24 8.88 -7.35
C LYS A 51 13.07 8.40 -6.16
N VAL A 52 12.45 7.59 -5.30
CA VAL A 52 13.13 6.87 -4.24
C VAL A 52 13.40 5.45 -4.73
N GLN A 53 14.67 5.05 -4.69
CA GLN A 53 15.14 3.80 -5.30
C GLN A 53 16.08 3.06 -4.36
N PHE A 54 16.13 1.74 -4.47
CA PHE A 54 17.19 0.94 -3.89
C PHE A 54 18.48 1.12 -4.66
N VAL A 55 19.58 1.30 -3.92
CA VAL A 55 20.94 1.28 -4.45
C VAL A 55 21.81 0.41 -3.54
N ALA A 56 22.91 -0.12 -4.07
CA ALA A 56 23.85 -0.87 -3.25
C ALA A 56 24.49 0.05 -2.20
N GLY A 57 24.54 -0.43 -0.95
CA GLY A 57 25.39 0.13 0.09
C GLY A 57 26.80 -0.46 0.05
N GLY A 58 27.69 0.07 0.91
CA GLY A 58 29.09 -0.33 0.97
C GLY A 58 29.32 -1.79 1.38
N ASP A 59 28.38 -2.37 2.15
CA ASP A 59 28.46 -3.74 2.68
C ASP A 59 27.34 -4.62 2.12
N THR A 60 26.82 -4.28 0.94
CA THR A 60 25.80 -5.08 0.29
C THR A 60 26.35 -6.48 0.03
N PRO A 61 25.69 -7.56 0.50
CA PRO A 61 26.19 -8.91 0.32
C PRO A 61 26.44 -9.25 -1.15
N ALA A 62 27.48 -10.02 -1.42
CA ALA A 62 27.78 -10.51 -2.76
C ALA A 62 26.61 -11.32 -3.34
N GLY A 63 26.40 -11.22 -4.66
CA GLY A 63 25.28 -11.86 -5.33
C GLY A 63 23.94 -11.14 -5.17
N TYR A 64 23.95 -9.88 -4.73
CA TYR A 64 22.75 -9.03 -4.73
C TYR A 64 22.27 -8.72 -6.15
N SER A 65 20.99 -8.35 -6.27
CA SER A 65 20.39 -7.88 -7.52
C SER A 65 19.45 -6.71 -7.23
N ILE A 66 19.58 -5.62 -7.97
CA ILE A 66 18.65 -4.50 -7.96
C ILE A 66 18.07 -4.38 -9.36
N THR A 67 16.74 -4.47 -9.48
CA THR A 67 16.03 -4.51 -10.76
C THR A 67 14.84 -3.56 -10.76
N ALA A 68 14.03 -3.58 -11.82
CA ALA A 68 12.83 -2.75 -11.96
C ALA A 68 13.10 -1.25 -11.72
N ALA A 69 14.18 -0.74 -12.32
CA ALA A 69 14.64 0.64 -12.14
C ALA A 69 14.80 1.06 -10.67
N GLY A 70 15.31 0.15 -9.83
CA GLY A 70 15.57 0.42 -8.42
C GLY A 70 14.38 0.19 -7.49
N THR A 71 13.25 -0.33 -7.97
CA THR A 71 12.08 -0.59 -7.11
C THR A 71 12.07 -2.00 -6.49
N PHE A 72 13.00 -2.86 -6.91
CA PHE A 72 13.15 -4.20 -6.34
C PHE A 72 14.62 -4.50 -6.05
N ALA A 73 14.90 -4.99 -4.85
CA ALA A 73 16.22 -5.44 -4.43
C ALA A 73 16.12 -6.84 -3.83
N LYS A 74 17.09 -7.71 -4.18
CA LYS A 74 17.27 -9.03 -3.61
C LYS A 74 18.69 -9.13 -3.07
N ILE A 75 18.80 -9.50 -1.80
CA ILE A 75 20.06 -9.72 -1.10
C ILE A 75 20.01 -11.07 -0.38
N SER A 76 21.18 -11.66 -0.15
CA SER A 76 21.35 -12.89 0.63
C SER A 76 22.14 -12.56 1.89
N ILE A 77 21.52 -12.72 3.05
CA ILE A 77 22.14 -12.47 4.35
C ILE A 77 22.42 -13.80 5.05
N SER A 78 23.44 -13.81 5.92
CA SER A 78 23.82 -14.97 6.71
C SER A 78 23.55 -14.73 8.19
N ALA A 79 23.34 -15.82 8.92
CA ALA A 79 23.33 -15.85 10.38
C ALA A 79 24.16 -17.07 10.81
N TYR A 80 25.03 -16.87 11.81
CA TYR A 80 25.84 -17.96 12.37
C TYR A 80 25.35 -18.26 13.79
N PRO A 81 25.26 -19.55 14.18
CA PRO A 81 24.91 -19.92 15.55
C PRO A 81 25.86 -19.26 16.56
N ASN A 82 25.29 -18.71 17.63
CA ASN A 82 25.99 -18.00 18.69
C ASN A 82 26.80 -16.77 18.23
N ALA A 83 26.42 -16.14 17.11
CA ALA A 83 27.06 -14.92 16.64
C ALA A 83 26.04 -13.87 16.20
N THR A 84 26.45 -12.61 16.29
CA THR A 84 25.74 -11.49 15.68
C THR A 84 26.51 -11.02 14.46
N LEU A 85 25.85 -10.92 13.30
CA LEU A 85 26.38 -10.24 12.14
C LEU A 85 25.63 -8.94 11.91
N THR A 86 26.38 -7.92 11.49
CA THR A 86 25.82 -6.62 11.13
C THR A 86 26.31 -6.23 9.74
N TYR A 87 25.38 -5.99 8.83
CA TYR A 87 25.61 -5.36 7.55
C TYR A 87 25.31 -3.86 7.71
N GLN A 88 26.33 -3.07 8.06
CA GLN A 88 26.14 -1.65 8.38
C GLN A 88 25.54 -0.89 7.20
N LYS A 89 25.98 -1.18 5.98
CA LYS A 89 25.40 -0.68 4.74
C LYS A 89 24.87 -1.80 3.84
N GLY A 90 23.99 -2.63 4.38
CA GLY A 90 23.46 -3.83 3.70
C GLY A 90 22.61 -3.55 2.46
N LEU A 91 21.83 -2.47 2.46
CA LEU A 91 21.14 -1.93 1.29
C LEU A 91 20.89 -0.44 1.51
N ASN A 92 20.91 0.38 0.46
CA ASN A 92 20.61 1.81 0.59
C ASN A 92 19.29 2.18 -0.08
N ILE A 93 18.65 3.22 0.44
CA ILE A 93 17.51 3.91 -0.14
C ILE A 93 18.02 5.28 -0.60
N SER A 94 18.00 5.52 -1.90
CA SER A 94 18.44 6.77 -2.51
C SER A 94 17.25 7.61 -2.92
N ASN A 95 17.19 8.86 -2.45
CA ASN A 95 16.27 9.85 -3.00
C ASN A 95 16.94 10.57 -4.16
N THR A 96 16.56 10.22 -5.38
CA THR A 96 17.10 10.79 -6.63
C THR A 96 16.39 12.06 -7.08
N ASP A 97 15.41 12.52 -6.31
CA ASP A 97 14.68 13.75 -6.59
C ASP A 97 15.39 15.01 -6.08
N THR A 98 14.86 16.16 -6.48
CA THR A 98 15.26 17.48 -5.98
C THR A 98 14.48 17.91 -4.73
N VAL A 99 13.49 17.12 -4.31
CA VAL A 99 12.66 17.35 -3.11
C VAL A 99 12.79 16.19 -2.12
N ALA A 100 12.49 16.45 -0.85
CA ALA A 100 12.44 15.41 0.17
C ALA A 100 11.21 14.51 -0.02
N HIS A 101 11.38 13.21 0.25
CA HIS A 101 10.31 12.20 0.21
C HIS A 101 10.21 11.50 1.56
N SER A 102 9.02 11.10 1.97
CA SER A 102 8.83 10.39 3.24
C SER A 102 8.83 8.88 3.01
N VAL A 103 9.64 8.15 3.78
CA VAL A 103 9.75 6.69 3.66
C VAL A 103 9.44 5.98 4.97
N ARG A 104 8.94 4.75 4.91
CA ARG A 104 8.83 3.85 6.06
C ARG A 104 9.12 2.41 5.67
N LEU A 105 9.66 1.64 6.59
CA LEU A 105 9.79 0.18 6.46
C LEU A 105 8.48 -0.51 6.85
N ARG A 106 8.11 -1.56 6.10
CA ARG A 106 6.97 -2.41 6.39
C ARG A 106 7.26 -3.86 6.02
N SER A 107 7.08 -4.78 6.96
CA SER A 107 7.09 -6.22 6.70
C SER A 107 5.95 -6.60 5.77
N ILE A 108 6.26 -7.39 4.74
CA ILE A 108 5.26 -8.03 3.87
C ILE A 108 5.07 -9.47 4.32
N GLN A 109 6.15 -10.25 4.36
CA GLN A 109 6.11 -11.66 4.75
C GLN A 109 7.46 -12.15 5.24
N ILE A 110 7.40 -13.16 6.12
CA ILE A 110 8.56 -13.97 6.50
C ILE A 110 8.15 -15.44 6.53
N THR A 111 8.98 -16.31 5.98
CA THR A 111 8.69 -17.74 5.83
C THR A 111 9.93 -18.60 6.08
N GLY A 112 9.70 -19.85 6.48
CA GLY A 112 10.77 -20.82 6.74
C GLY A 112 11.59 -20.52 7.99
N GLY A 113 12.34 -21.49 8.47
CA GLY A 113 13.41 -21.32 9.46
C GLY A 113 13.04 -20.91 10.89
N SER A 114 11.80 -20.54 11.22
CA SER A 114 11.41 -20.05 12.56
C SER A 114 11.73 -21.00 13.73
N THR A 115 11.73 -22.31 13.50
CA THR A 115 12.06 -23.33 14.51
C THR A 115 13.55 -23.44 14.80
N SER A 116 14.40 -22.91 13.90
CA SER A 116 15.86 -22.89 14.07
C SER A 116 16.34 -21.67 14.86
N TYR A 117 15.43 -20.80 15.27
CA TYR A 117 15.69 -19.61 16.07
C TYR A 117 14.98 -19.82 17.42
N ALA A 118 15.69 -19.63 18.52
CA ALA A 118 15.10 -19.54 19.85
C ALA A 118 14.34 -18.21 20.03
N ALA A 119 13.21 -18.25 20.73
CA ALA A 119 12.41 -17.06 21.01
C ALA A 119 13.22 -16.04 21.83
N GLY A 120 13.23 -14.78 21.41
CA GLY A 120 13.76 -13.65 22.15
C GLY A 120 15.28 -13.44 22.11
N THR A 121 16.09 -14.49 21.89
CA THR A 121 17.55 -14.36 21.76
C THR A 121 18.01 -14.21 20.31
N SER A 122 17.26 -14.80 19.39
CA SER A 122 17.60 -14.86 17.96
C SER A 122 16.70 -13.89 17.20
N LYS A 123 17.30 -13.07 16.33
CA LYS A 123 16.59 -12.04 15.57
C LYS A 123 17.16 -11.80 14.19
N ILE A 124 16.29 -11.30 13.32
CA ILE A 124 16.67 -10.63 12.07
C ILE A 124 16.04 -9.24 12.14
N GLU A 125 16.85 -8.21 12.05
CA GLU A 125 16.43 -6.83 12.26
C GLU A 125 16.87 -5.96 11.08
N PHE A 126 15.97 -5.09 10.65
CA PHE A 126 16.19 -4.12 9.58
C PHE A 126 16.00 -2.72 10.15
N ASP A 127 17.09 -1.98 10.23
CA ASP A 127 17.13 -0.60 10.74
C ASP A 127 17.13 0.39 9.58
N LEU A 128 16.23 1.36 9.61
CA LEU A 128 16.31 2.54 8.77
C LEU A 128 17.27 3.54 9.41
N VAL A 129 18.43 3.72 8.81
CA VAL A 129 19.50 4.60 9.28
C VAL A 129 19.59 5.82 8.38
N ASN A 130 19.56 7.01 8.97
CA ASN A 130 19.69 8.25 8.21
C ASN A 130 21.13 8.47 7.70
N PHE A 131 21.31 9.47 6.84
CA PHE A 131 22.64 9.80 6.27
C PHE A 131 23.70 10.16 7.34
N ALA A 132 23.27 10.58 8.53
CA ALA A 132 24.14 10.91 9.67
C ALA A 132 24.48 9.67 10.53
N GLY A 133 24.02 8.48 10.16
CA GLY A 133 24.29 7.24 10.89
C GLY A 133 23.37 6.98 12.09
N THR A 134 22.27 7.73 12.22
CA THR A 134 21.31 7.54 13.32
C THR A 134 20.16 6.63 12.90
N VAL A 135 19.91 5.58 13.67
CA VAL A 135 18.74 4.71 13.50
C VAL A 135 17.46 5.52 13.77
N GLN A 136 16.56 5.53 12.80
CA GLN A 136 15.27 6.22 12.85
C GLN A 136 14.14 5.26 13.23
N ALA A 137 14.18 4.03 12.71
CA ALA A 137 13.21 2.99 13.01
C ALA A 137 13.77 1.60 12.71
N SER A 138 13.13 0.59 13.29
CA SER A 138 13.54 -0.81 13.15
C SER A 138 12.33 -1.72 12.92
N VAL A 139 12.49 -2.72 12.06
CA VAL A 139 11.58 -3.87 11.95
C VAL A 139 12.33 -5.10 12.39
N THR A 140 11.83 -5.78 13.42
CA THR A 140 12.51 -6.93 14.03
C THR A 140 11.66 -8.19 13.89
N TYR A 141 12.28 -9.26 13.40
CA TYR A 141 11.72 -10.61 13.33
C TYR A 141 12.37 -11.47 14.40
N THR A 142 11.58 -12.09 15.27
CA THR A 142 12.04 -13.06 16.28
C THR A 142 11.40 -14.41 16.04
N GLY A 143 12.20 -15.48 16.10
CA GLY A 143 11.73 -16.84 15.90
C GLY A 143 11.23 -17.50 17.18
N GLY A 144 11.27 -18.84 17.24
CA GLY A 144 10.83 -19.63 18.39
C GLY A 144 9.64 -20.54 18.09
N GLY A 145 9.63 -21.17 16.91
CA GLY A 145 8.52 -21.98 16.42
C GLY A 145 7.72 -21.27 15.34
N SER A 146 7.26 -20.05 15.62
CA SER A 146 6.68 -19.12 14.63
C SER A 146 7.40 -17.79 14.64
N TRP A 147 7.33 -17.06 13.53
CA TRP A 147 7.88 -15.71 13.45
C TRP A 147 6.95 -14.70 14.12
N THR A 148 7.52 -13.87 14.99
CA THR A 148 6.88 -12.65 15.48
C THR A 148 7.56 -11.45 14.82
N THR A 149 6.77 -10.47 14.36
CA THR A 149 7.26 -9.24 13.75
C THR A 149 6.90 -8.04 14.62
N THR A 150 7.88 -7.22 14.97
CA THR A 150 7.68 -6.00 15.77
C THR A 150 8.15 -4.77 14.99
N GLY A 151 7.51 -3.62 15.21
CA GLY A 151 7.87 -2.35 14.58
C GLY A 151 7.39 -2.17 13.15
N SER A 152 6.50 -3.04 12.64
CA SER A 152 5.99 -2.96 11.27
C SER A 152 4.49 -2.63 11.20
N PRO A 153 4.06 -1.63 10.39
CA PRO A 153 4.90 -0.67 9.69
C PRO A 153 5.53 0.32 10.66
N THR A 154 6.68 0.88 10.27
CA THR A 154 7.34 1.98 10.98
C THR A 154 6.63 3.32 10.72
N ALA A 155 7.00 4.36 11.47
CA ALA A 155 6.60 5.72 11.15
C ALA A 155 7.25 6.21 9.84
N TYR A 156 6.70 7.25 9.22
CA TYR A 156 7.32 7.89 8.08
C TYR A 156 8.45 8.83 8.52
N PHE A 157 9.56 8.78 7.78
CA PHE A 157 10.73 9.62 7.98
C PHE A 157 11.10 10.34 6.69
N SER A 158 11.42 11.63 6.80
CA SER A 158 11.78 12.45 5.64
C SER A 158 13.21 12.15 5.21
N VAL A 159 13.36 11.63 3.98
CA VAL A 159 14.63 11.43 3.29
C VAL A 159 14.92 12.69 2.46
N PRO A 160 15.92 13.51 2.83
CA PRO A 160 16.23 14.73 2.08
C PRO A 160 16.59 14.45 0.62
N ALA A 161 16.40 15.46 -0.23
CA ALA A 161 16.75 15.41 -1.65
C ALA A 161 18.20 14.99 -1.85
N SER A 162 18.46 14.14 -2.85
CA SER A 162 19.82 13.70 -3.23
C SER A 162 20.62 13.04 -2.10
N THR A 163 19.94 12.43 -1.13
CA THR A 163 20.61 11.69 -0.03
C THR A 163 20.39 10.20 -0.11
N ASN A 164 21.33 9.46 0.48
CA ASN A 164 21.24 8.03 0.68
C ASN A 164 21.02 7.74 2.16
N TRP A 165 19.93 7.05 2.45
CA TRP A 165 19.70 6.42 3.74
C TRP A 165 20.00 4.93 3.60
N THR A 166 20.16 4.26 4.74
CA THR A 166 20.66 2.89 4.77
C THR A 166 19.66 2.00 5.47
N ILE A 167 19.41 0.83 4.91
CA ILE A 167 18.83 -0.31 5.59
C ILE A 167 19.99 -1.11 6.15
N GLN A 168 20.29 -0.90 7.43
CA GLN A 168 21.23 -1.72 8.16
C GLN A 168 20.53 -3.03 8.53
N ILE A 169 21.26 -4.15 8.47
CA ILE A 169 20.71 -5.46 8.74
C ILE A 169 21.51 -6.12 9.85
N ILE A 170 20.82 -6.59 10.88
CA ILE A 170 21.43 -7.29 12.00
C ILE A 170 20.82 -8.69 12.06
N THR A 171 21.65 -9.72 12.12
CA THR A 171 21.23 -11.09 12.34
C THR A 171 21.89 -11.62 13.61
N ALA A 172 21.12 -12.28 14.46
CA ALA A 172 21.62 -12.99 15.62
C ALA A 172 20.91 -14.34 15.70
N ALA A 173 21.68 -15.41 15.85
CA ALA A 173 21.16 -16.75 16.06
C ALA A 173 21.74 -17.33 17.35
N ASP A 174 20.92 -18.06 18.09
CA ASP A 174 21.31 -18.75 19.31
C ASP A 174 22.27 -19.90 19.01
N SER A 175 22.94 -20.40 20.04
CA SER A 175 23.92 -21.47 19.91
C SER A 175 23.34 -22.81 19.42
N GLY A 176 22.03 -23.00 19.56
CA GLY A 176 21.32 -24.21 19.11
C GLY A 176 20.80 -24.12 17.67
N ALA A 177 21.02 -23.00 16.97
CA ALA A 177 20.48 -22.80 15.64
C ALA A 177 21.04 -23.79 14.61
N SER A 178 20.15 -24.43 13.87
CA SER A 178 20.51 -25.36 12.79
C SER A 178 21.16 -24.62 11.61
N THR A 179 22.25 -25.19 11.08
CA THR A 179 22.93 -24.67 9.89
C THR A 179 22.21 -25.06 8.58
N GLY A 180 22.30 -24.22 7.55
CA GLY A 180 21.73 -24.51 6.22
C GLY A 180 20.22 -24.27 6.11
N VAL A 181 19.60 -23.69 7.13
CA VAL A 181 18.18 -23.38 7.15
C VAL A 181 17.91 -22.05 6.43
N VAL A 182 16.99 -22.08 5.47
CA VAL A 182 16.63 -20.90 4.67
C VAL A 182 15.42 -20.19 5.27
N THR A 183 15.56 -18.89 5.50
CA THR A 183 14.47 -17.99 5.88
C THR A 183 14.24 -16.99 4.76
N GLY A 184 13.02 -16.91 4.24
CA GLY A 184 12.62 -15.95 3.22
C GLY A 184 12.00 -14.73 3.86
N ILE A 185 12.45 -13.53 3.50
CA ILE A 185 11.94 -12.25 4.03
C ILE A 185 11.56 -11.35 2.86
N GLN A 186 10.41 -10.69 2.98
CA GLN A 186 10.02 -9.59 2.10
C GLN A 186 9.66 -8.38 2.95
N LEU A 187 10.36 -7.29 2.67
CA LEU A 187 10.21 -5.98 3.30
C LEU A 187 9.90 -4.96 2.21
N ALA A 188 8.94 -4.08 2.46
CA ALA A 188 8.64 -2.92 1.63
C ALA A 188 9.26 -1.65 2.21
N VAL A 189 9.66 -0.74 1.33
CA VAL A 189 9.84 0.67 1.63
C VAL A 189 8.66 1.40 1.00
N ASP A 190 7.72 1.85 1.83
CA ASP A 190 6.60 2.68 1.35
C ASP A 190 7.11 4.12 1.20
N VAL A 191 6.71 4.82 0.14
CA VAL A 191 7.14 6.20 -0.18
C VAL A 191 5.89 7.07 -0.37
N GLN A 192 5.90 8.28 0.19
CA GLN A 192 4.86 9.30 0.01
C GLN A 192 5.44 10.72 -0.07
#